data_AF-A0A3A6NED3-F1
#
_entry.id   AF-A0A3A6NED3-F1
#
_cell.length_a   1.000
_cell.length_b   1.000
_cell.length_c   1.000
_cell.angle_alpha   90.00
_cell.angle_beta   90.00
_cell.angle_gamma   90.00
#
_symmetry.space_group_name_H-M   'P 1'
#
loop_
_entity.id
_entity.type
_entity.pdbx_description
1 polymer ?
#
loop_
_entity_poly.entity_id
_entity_poly.type
_entity_poly.pdbx_seq_one_letter_code
_entity_poly.pdbx_strand_id
1 'polypeptide(L)'
;MMKLRIVLLLLSWLLAAAAGAGAREVLLQSGETYREDDLIVTCQATAAAGQAMAPLSLTECQYWDDFNKKCLFEKNILTYRNLECVEECQHWDSFRNTCYYQTRCTFHPDHESFVRTVCAEFDDFKHKCLRTRETKIGPSGRGRR
;
A
#
# COMPACT_ATOMS: atom_id res chain seq x y z
N MET A 1 -16.66 -45.78 -26.49
CA MET A 1 -15.44 -45.44 -25.72
C MET A 1 -14.55 -44.36 -26.37
N MET A 2 -14.78 -43.94 -27.63
CA MET A 2 -13.99 -42.89 -28.31
C MET A 2 -14.29 -41.44 -27.87
N LYS A 3 -15.52 -41.16 -27.42
CA LYS A 3 -15.95 -39.79 -27.03
C LYS A 3 -15.29 -39.27 -25.74
N LEU A 4 -15.02 -40.14 -24.76
CA LEU A 4 -14.42 -39.73 -23.48
C LEU A 4 -12.95 -39.32 -23.62
N ARG A 5 -12.19 -39.99 -24.51
CA ARG A 5 -10.78 -39.67 -24.78
C ARG A 5 -10.62 -38.32 -25.48
N ILE A 6 -11.53 -37.98 -26.40
CA ILE A 6 -11.52 -36.69 -27.10
C ILE A 6 -11.85 -35.55 -26.12
N VAL A 7 -12.82 -35.77 -25.21
CA VAL A 7 -13.16 -34.77 -24.17
C VAL A 7 -12.00 -34.55 -23.19
N LEU A 8 -11.31 -35.62 -22.77
CA LEU A 8 -10.13 -35.51 -21.89
C LEU A 8 -8.96 -34.78 -22.56
N LEU A 9 -8.73 -35.01 -23.86
CA LEU A 9 -7.70 -34.30 -24.62
C LEU A 9 -8.03 -32.81 -24.75
N LEU A 10 -9.28 -32.46 -25.04
CA LEU A 10 -9.73 -31.07 -25.10
C LEU A 10 -9.60 -30.36 -23.73
N LEU A 11 -9.98 -31.02 -22.63
CA LEU A 11 -9.80 -30.47 -21.29
C LEU A 11 -8.32 -30.23 -20.94
N SER A 12 -7.43 -31.15 -21.30
CA SER A 12 -5.99 -31.01 -21.04
C SER A 12 -5.38 -29.83 -21.81
N TRP A 13 -5.88 -29.54 -23.01
CA TRP A 13 -5.43 -28.42 -23.83
C TRP A 13 -5.94 -27.07 -23.29
N LEU A 14 -7.17 -27.04 -22.80
CA LEU A 14 -7.75 -25.88 -22.10
C LEU A 14 -6.99 -25.54 -20.80
N LEU A 15 -6.61 -26.55 -20.02
CA LEU A 15 -5.83 -26.38 -18.79
C LEU A 15 -4.40 -25.87 -19.06
N ALA A 16 -3.77 -26.30 -20.16
CA ALA A 16 -2.43 -25.85 -20.53
C ALA A 16 -2.41 -24.39 -21.03
N ALA A 17 -3.47 -23.93 -21.71
CA ALA A 17 -3.57 -22.55 -22.19
C ALA A 17 -3.73 -21.53 -21.05
N ALA A 18 -4.35 -21.95 -19.92
CA ALA A 18 -4.53 -21.09 -18.75
C ALA A 18 -3.26 -20.92 -17.89
N ALA A 19 -2.21 -21.71 -18.12
CA ALA A 19 -0.98 -21.67 -17.32
C ALA A 19 0.00 -20.55 -17.71
N GLY A 20 -0.32 -19.76 -18.74
CA GLY A 20 0.53 -18.71 -19.29
C GLY A 20 0.47 -17.34 -18.60
N ALA A 21 -0.27 -17.19 -17.50
CA ALA A 21 -0.26 -15.96 -16.71
C ALA A 21 0.99 -15.91 -15.81
N GLY A 22 2.16 -15.77 -16.43
CA GLY A 22 3.40 -15.50 -15.71
C GLY A 22 3.37 -14.08 -15.16
N ALA A 23 3.64 -13.91 -13.86
CA ALA A 23 3.90 -12.59 -13.31
C ALA A 23 5.11 -11.99 -14.03
N ARG A 24 4.91 -10.86 -14.70
CA ARG A 24 5.97 -10.13 -15.41
C ARG A 24 6.60 -9.13 -14.44
N GLU A 25 7.90 -9.25 -14.22
CA GLU A 25 8.64 -8.26 -13.46
C GLU A 25 8.93 -7.03 -14.33
N VAL A 26 8.63 -5.84 -13.81
CA VAL A 26 8.87 -4.55 -14.47
C VAL A 26 9.80 -3.74 -13.57
N LEU A 27 10.99 -3.44 -14.09
CA LEU A 27 11.96 -2.56 -13.43
C LEU A 27 11.75 -1.13 -13.93
N LEU A 28 11.44 -0.20 -13.02
CA LEU A 28 11.27 1.22 -13.34
C LEU A 28 12.43 2.03 -12.78
N GLN A 29 13.02 2.87 -13.63
CA GLN A 29 13.96 3.91 -13.20
C GLN A 29 13.20 5.10 -12.62
N SER A 30 13.92 5.93 -11.87
CA SER A 30 13.34 7.16 -11.35
C SER A 30 12.85 8.08 -12.48
N GLY A 31 11.62 8.56 -12.38
CA GLY A 31 10.91 9.32 -13.38
C GLY A 31 10.09 8.48 -14.36
N GLU A 32 10.26 7.15 -14.38
CA GLU A 32 9.53 6.29 -15.30
C GLU A 32 8.12 5.97 -14.79
N THR A 33 7.19 5.81 -15.74
CA THR A 33 5.80 5.42 -15.49
C THR A 33 5.48 4.17 -16.29
N TYR A 34 5.08 3.10 -15.60
CA TYR A 34 4.49 1.90 -16.20
C TYR A 34 2.97 2.07 -16.26
N ARG A 35 2.35 1.60 -17.35
CA ARG A 35 0.90 1.56 -17.52
C ARG A 35 0.48 0.21 -18.06
N GLU A 36 -0.45 -0.43 -17.38
CA GLU A 36 -1.10 -1.68 -17.81
C GLU A 36 -2.57 -1.63 -17.39
N ASP A 37 -3.47 -1.69 -18.38
CA ASP A 37 -4.92 -1.48 -18.18
C ASP A 37 -5.23 -0.21 -17.37
N ASP A 38 -5.82 -0.37 -16.19
CA ASP A 38 -6.17 0.71 -15.26
C ASP A 38 -5.07 1.00 -14.22
N LEU A 39 -3.95 0.26 -14.25
CA LEU A 39 -2.84 0.41 -13.32
C LEU A 39 -1.77 1.36 -13.90
N ILE A 40 -1.49 2.44 -13.17
CA ILE A 40 -0.37 3.36 -13.46
C ILE A 40 0.61 3.31 -12.28
N VAL A 41 1.82 2.81 -12.51
CA VAL A 41 2.90 2.79 -11.51
C VAL A 41 3.94 3.83 -11.91
N THR A 42 4.16 4.83 -11.07
CA THR A 42 5.19 5.86 -11.31
C THR A 42 6.30 5.73 -10.27
N CYS A 43 7.54 5.58 -10.72
CA CYS A 43 8.70 5.56 -9.83
C CYS A 43 9.20 7.00 -9.67
N GLN A 44 8.71 7.75 -8.68
CA GLN A 44 9.17 9.13 -8.45
C GLN A 44 10.35 9.15 -7.47
N ALA A 45 11.46 9.81 -7.82
CA ALA A 45 12.51 10.09 -6.82
C ALA A 45 12.01 11.14 -5.84
N THR A 46 11.61 10.71 -4.65
CA THR A 46 11.43 11.59 -3.50
C THR A 46 12.76 11.76 -2.77
N ALA A 47 13.56 12.68 -3.31
CA ALA A 47 14.74 13.35 -2.72
C ALA A 47 16.02 12.55 -2.39
N ALA A 48 17.13 13.21 -2.72
CA ALA A 48 18.54 12.94 -2.43
C ALA A 48 19.18 11.72 -3.11
N ALA A 49 19.65 11.96 -4.35
CA ALA A 49 20.78 11.24 -4.92
C ALA A 49 21.95 11.23 -3.90
N GLY A 50 22.05 10.15 -3.12
CA GLY A 50 23.11 9.96 -2.12
C GLY A 50 22.68 9.48 -0.74
N GLN A 51 21.39 9.20 -0.45
CA GLN A 51 20.97 8.75 0.89
C GLN A 51 20.35 7.34 0.92
N ALA A 52 20.62 6.67 2.03
CA ALA A 52 20.39 5.28 2.36
C ALA A 52 18.94 4.80 2.18
N MET A 53 18.78 3.52 1.80
CA MET A 53 17.63 2.64 2.05
C MET A 53 16.33 3.37 2.44
N ALA A 54 15.60 3.90 1.46
CA ALA A 54 14.32 4.58 1.67
C ALA A 54 13.14 3.60 1.46
N PRO A 55 12.02 3.76 2.19
CA PRO A 55 10.81 2.99 1.96
C PRO A 55 10.16 3.35 0.63
N LEU A 56 9.56 2.37 -0.03
CA LEU A 56 8.66 2.57 -1.17
C LEU A 56 7.34 3.12 -0.66
N SER A 57 6.72 4.06 -1.37
CA SER A 57 5.40 4.60 -1.03
C SER A 57 4.41 4.29 -2.14
N LEU A 58 3.30 3.65 -1.79
CA LEU A 58 2.16 3.40 -2.66
C LEU A 58 0.96 4.23 -2.17
N THR A 59 0.28 4.92 -3.08
CA THR A 59 -0.90 5.71 -2.75
C THR A 59 -2.15 4.99 -3.24
N GLU A 60 -3.14 4.83 -2.36
CA GLU A 60 -4.41 4.16 -2.64
C GLU A 60 -5.59 5.02 -2.18
N CYS A 61 -6.72 4.95 -2.89
CA CYS A 61 -7.91 5.63 -2.42
C CYS A 61 -8.55 4.91 -1.22
N GLN A 62 -8.72 5.62 -0.10
CA GLN A 62 -9.40 5.09 1.10
C GLN A 62 -10.89 5.44 1.11
N TYR A 63 -11.25 6.65 0.71
CA TYR A 63 -12.66 7.09 0.63
C TYR A 63 -12.96 7.53 -0.80
N TRP A 64 -13.79 6.75 -1.49
CA TRP A 64 -14.20 7.00 -2.86
C TRP A 64 -15.60 7.60 -2.93
N ASP A 65 -15.78 8.59 -3.80
CA ASP A 65 -17.08 9.16 -4.13
C ASP A 65 -17.62 8.51 -5.39
N ASP A 66 -18.61 7.64 -5.23
CA ASP A 66 -19.23 6.93 -6.34
C ASP A 66 -20.02 7.83 -7.29
N PHE A 67 -20.53 8.96 -6.80
CA PHE A 67 -21.33 9.88 -7.61
C PHE A 67 -20.41 10.75 -8.46
N ASN A 68 -19.41 11.38 -7.85
CA ASN A 68 -18.47 12.27 -8.53
C ASN A 68 -17.28 11.52 -9.16
N LYS A 69 -17.19 10.19 -8.97
CA LYS A 69 -16.10 9.33 -9.48
C LYS A 69 -14.71 9.88 -9.15
N LYS A 70 -14.53 10.27 -7.88
CA LYS A 70 -13.26 10.84 -7.41
C LYS A 70 -12.87 10.28 -6.06
N CYS A 71 -11.57 10.25 -5.80
CA CYS A 71 -11.08 9.96 -4.46
C CYS A 71 -11.26 11.18 -3.55
N LEU A 72 -11.79 10.96 -2.36
CA LEU A 72 -11.99 11.97 -1.32
C LEU A 72 -10.83 11.98 -0.31
N PHE A 73 -10.16 10.85 -0.15
CA PHE A 73 -8.97 10.74 0.68
C PHE A 73 -8.09 9.59 0.22
N GLU A 74 -6.80 9.88 0.04
CA GLU A 74 -5.78 8.92 -0.33
C GLU A 74 -4.98 8.50 0.91
N LYS A 75 -4.82 7.19 1.11
CA LYS A 75 -3.89 6.64 2.10
C LYS A 75 -2.55 6.32 1.43
N ASN A 76 -1.47 6.43 2.20
CA ASN A 76 -0.14 5.99 1.75
C ASN A 76 0.27 4.71 2.47
N ILE A 77 0.79 3.76 1.71
CA ILE A 77 1.35 2.50 2.19
C ILE A 77 2.86 2.57 1.98
N LEU A 78 3.60 2.65 3.07
CA LEU A 78 5.05 2.70 3.08
C LEU A 78 5.60 1.30 3.32
N THR A 79 6.33 0.77 2.35
CA THR A 79 6.88 -0.58 2.40
C THR A 79 8.39 -0.53 2.40
N TYR A 80 9.00 -1.24 3.35
CA TYR A 80 10.44 -1.44 3.41
C TYR A 80 10.74 -2.90 3.72
N ARG A 81 11.34 -3.62 2.75
CA ARG A 81 11.49 -5.09 2.77
C ARG A 81 10.13 -5.77 3.02
N ASN A 82 9.96 -6.41 4.18
CA ASN A 82 8.77 -7.12 4.62
C ASN A 82 7.97 -6.34 5.69
N LEU A 83 8.28 -5.06 5.89
CA LEU A 83 7.56 -4.17 6.79
C LEU A 83 6.67 -3.24 6.00
N GLU A 84 5.47 -3.03 6.51
CA GLU A 84 4.49 -2.11 5.96
C GLU A 84 4.02 -1.14 7.04
N CYS A 85 3.91 0.14 6.70
CA CYS A 85 3.33 1.16 7.56
C CYS A 85 2.33 1.99 6.74
N VAL A 86 1.11 2.12 7.26
CA VAL A 86 0.01 2.80 6.55
C VAL A 86 -0.31 4.15 7.19
N GLU A 87 -0.29 5.19 6.37
CA GLU A 87 -0.76 6.54 6.63
C GLU A 87 -2.19 6.71 6.09
N GLU A 88 -3.17 6.40 6.93
CA GLU A 88 -4.59 6.38 6.59
C GLU A 88 -5.37 7.39 7.44
N CYS A 89 -6.54 7.78 6.96
CA CYS A 89 -7.47 8.54 7.76
C CYS A 89 -8.06 7.66 8.86
N GLN A 90 -7.89 8.08 10.11
CA GLN A 90 -8.40 7.41 11.29
C GLN A 90 -9.76 7.97 11.74
N HIS A 91 -9.99 9.27 11.53
CA HIS A 91 -11.20 9.97 11.95
C HIS A 91 -11.82 10.70 10.76
N TRP A 92 -12.72 10.03 10.05
CA TRP A 92 -13.40 10.53 8.86
C TRP A 92 -14.77 11.10 9.17
N ASP A 93 -15.06 12.27 8.61
CA ASP A 93 -16.39 12.87 8.58
C ASP A 93 -17.01 12.68 7.20
N SER A 94 -18.01 11.80 7.11
CA SER A 94 -18.70 11.50 5.85
C SER A 94 -19.66 12.59 5.40
N PHE A 95 -20.10 13.48 6.31
CA PHE A 95 -20.97 14.59 5.94
C PHE A 95 -20.16 15.71 5.29
N ARG A 96 -18.97 16.00 5.85
CA ARG A 96 -18.07 17.03 5.32
C ARG A 96 -17.02 16.49 4.34
N ASN A 97 -16.99 15.18 4.13
CA ASN A 97 -15.94 14.48 3.38
C ASN A 97 -14.54 14.93 3.80
N THR A 98 -14.28 14.94 5.10
CA THR A 98 -13.04 15.49 5.68
C THR A 98 -12.39 14.49 6.62
N CYS A 99 -11.09 14.30 6.46
CA CYS A 99 -10.30 13.57 7.45
C CYS A 99 -9.81 14.52 8.54
N TYR A 100 -10.17 14.24 9.80
CA TYR A 100 -9.73 15.03 10.95
C TYR A 100 -8.43 14.56 11.57
N TYR A 101 -8.05 13.31 11.32
CA TYR A 101 -6.75 12.81 11.73
C TYR A 101 -6.26 11.70 10.80
N GLN A 102 -5.12 11.95 10.17
CA GLN A 102 -4.38 10.97 9.38
C GLN A 102 -3.24 10.40 10.24
N THR A 103 -3.10 9.07 10.24
CA THR A 103 -1.95 8.40 10.87
C THR A 103 -0.66 8.75 10.14
N ARG A 104 0.47 8.71 10.84
CA ARG A 104 1.77 9.07 10.25
C ARG A 104 2.76 7.95 10.44
N CYS A 105 3.62 7.76 9.46
CA CYS A 105 4.67 6.76 9.47
C CYS A 105 6.02 7.46 9.40
N THR A 106 6.90 7.17 10.34
CA THR A 106 8.28 7.66 10.34
C THR A 106 9.22 6.47 10.18
N PHE A 107 10.00 6.46 9.10
CA PHE A 107 10.99 5.43 8.87
C PHE A 107 12.31 5.79 9.56
N HIS A 108 12.90 4.82 10.27
CA HIS A 108 14.19 4.94 10.94
C HIS A 108 15.20 3.98 10.28
N PRO A 109 16.07 4.48 9.36
CA PRO A 109 17.03 3.65 8.63
C PRO A 109 17.98 2.87 9.54
N ASP A 110 18.46 3.49 10.63
CA ASP A 110 19.39 2.87 11.60
C ASP A 110 18.83 1.63 12.29
N HIS A 111 17.51 1.46 12.27
CA HIS A 111 16.79 0.37 12.91
C HIS A 111 15.97 -0.45 11.93
N GLU A 112 16.03 -0.12 10.64
CA GLU A 112 15.25 -0.74 9.57
C GLU A 112 13.77 -0.96 9.99
N SER A 113 13.16 0.09 10.56
CA SER A 113 11.83 -0.01 11.18
C SER A 113 11.02 1.26 11.00
N PHE A 114 9.71 1.14 11.09
CA PHE A 114 8.79 2.28 11.12
C PHE A 114 8.33 2.55 12.55
N VAL A 115 7.96 3.81 12.80
CA VAL A 115 7.12 4.20 13.93
C VAL A 115 5.82 4.76 13.35
N ARG A 116 4.70 4.11 13.68
CA ARG A 116 3.37 4.56 13.30
C ARG A 116 2.76 5.37 14.44
N THR A 117 2.41 6.61 14.16
CA THR A 117 1.72 7.52 15.09
C THR A 117 0.23 7.52 14.78
N VAL A 118 -0.58 7.15 15.76
CA VAL A 118 -2.05 7.14 15.67
C VAL A 118 -2.64 8.11 16.70
N CYS A 119 -3.88 8.53 16.50
CA CYS A 119 -4.65 9.17 17.56
C CYS A 119 -5.18 8.09 18.51
N ALA A 120 -4.82 8.17 19.78
CA ALA A 120 -5.28 7.27 20.82
C ALA A 120 -6.48 7.82 21.59
N GLU A 121 -6.69 9.14 21.54
CA GLU A 121 -7.81 9.83 22.17
C GLU A 121 -8.19 11.04 21.32
N PHE A 122 -9.43 11.05 20.84
CA PHE A 122 -9.94 12.04 19.90
C PHE A 122 -11.16 12.75 20.50
N ASP A 123 -11.20 14.07 20.37
CA ASP A 123 -12.34 14.91 20.75
C ASP A 123 -13.23 15.09 19.51
N ASP A 124 -14.35 14.36 19.45
CA ASP A 124 -15.29 14.41 18.33
C ASP A 124 -15.96 15.78 18.18
N PHE A 125 -16.15 16.52 19.27
CA PHE A 125 -16.79 17.84 19.21
C PHE A 125 -15.84 18.90 18.64
N LYS A 126 -14.56 18.86 19.07
CA LYS A 126 -13.53 19.77 18.57
C LYS A 126 -12.82 19.28 17.31
N HIS A 127 -13.14 18.05 16.87
CA HIS A 127 -12.49 17.35 15.78
C HIS A 127 -10.95 17.34 15.91
N LYS A 128 -10.45 17.05 17.11
CA LYS A 128 -9.02 17.18 17.43
C LYS A 128 -8.50 15.95 18.15
N CYS A 129 -7.34 15.47 17.71
CA CYS A 129 -6.61 14.49 18.49
C CYS A 129 -6.05 15.11 19.79
N LEU A 130 -6.41 14.53 20.92
CA LEU A 130 -5.98 14.96 22.25
C LEU A 130 -4.68 14.26 22.66
N ARG A 131 -4.54 12.98 22.31
CA ARG A 131 -3.37 12.18 22.64
C ARG A 131 -3.02 11.24 21.50
N THR A 132 -1.75 11.26 21.11
CA THR A 132 -1.20 10.31 20.15
C THR A 132 -0.61 9.08 20.84
N ARG A 133 -0.48 7.99 20.08
CA ARG A 133 0.28 6.80 20.47
C ARG A 133 1.18 6.40 19.32
N GLU A 134 2.41 6.04 19.66
CA GLU A 134 3.40 5.53 18.73
C GLU A 134 3.53 4.02 18.88
N THR A 135 3.60 3.32 17.75
CA THR A 135 3.84 1.88 17.69
C THR A 135 5.00 1.61 16.74
N LYS A 136 6.05 0.96 17.25
CA LYS A 136 7.15 0.49 16.41
C LYS A 136 6.71 -0.71 15.57
N ILE A 137 6.97 -0.66 14.27
CA ILE A 137 6.75 -1.74 13.31
C ILE A 137 8.13 -2.17 12.78
N GLY A 138 8.54 -3.39 13.13
CA GLY A 138 9.88 -3.90 12.81
C GLY A 138 10.50 -4.64 13.98
N PRO A 139 11.74 -5.13 13.85
CA PRO A 139 12.37 -5.94 14.87
C PRO A 139 12.46 -5.21 16.22
N SER A 140 11.88 -5.82 17.25
CA SER A 140 12.16 -5.47 18.64
C SER A 140 13.54 -6.05 18.97
N GLY A 141 14.43 -5.26 19.58
CA GLY A 141 15.82 -5.66 19.88
C GLY A 141 15.99 -6.77 20.92
N ARG A 142 15.13 -7.80 20.93
CA ARG A 142 15.33 -9.03 21.72
C ARG A 142 15.70 -10.17 20.79
N GLY A 143 16.99 -10.47 20.70
CA GLY A 143 17.45 -11.74 20.12
C GLY A 143 18.73 -11.69 19.30
N ARG A 144 19.82 -11.14 19.86
CA ARG A 144 21.19 -11.59 19.54
C ARG A 144 22.00 -11.55 20.84
N ARG A 145 21.92 -12.64 21.60
CA ARG A 145 22.94 -13.07 22.56
C ARG A 145 23.24 -14.52 22.27
#